data_AF-M0P9C9-F1
#
_entry.id   AF-M0P9C9-F1
#
_cell.length_a   1.000
_cell.length_b   1.000
_cell.length_c   1.000
_cell.angle_alpha   90.00
_cell.angle_beta   90.00
_cell.angle_gamma   90.00
#
_symmetry.space_group_name_H-M   'P 1'
#
loop_
_entity.id
_entity.type
_entity.pdbx_description
1 polymer ?
#
loop_
_entity_poly.entity_id
_entity_poly.type
_entity_poly.pdbx_seq_one_letter_code
_entity_poly.pdbx_strand_id
1 'polypeptide(L)'
;MGITRRAFFDAFQNVIDVGTKPETEIELKAPFVEWSKTEIAERGLELGVPYKMTWSCYRDEEPACGTCDACAFRLEAFRNAGSRDPIGYAERPEFS
;
A
#
# COMPACT_ATOMS: atom_id res chain seq x y z
N MET A 1 -6.34 4.14 -8.24
CA MET A 1 -6.03 3.02 -9.15
C MET A 1 -4.52 2.83 -9.17
N GLY A 2 -4.03 1.64 -8.81
CA GLY A 2 -2.59 1.34 -8.85
C GLY A 2 -2.05 1.45 -10.28
N ILE A 3 -0.78 1.85 -10.42
CA ILE A 3 -0.15 2.04 -11.73
C ILE A 3 0.14 0.69 -12.41
N THR A 4 0.27 -0.39 -11.62
CA THR A 4 0.67 -1.71 -12.11
C THR A 4 -0.52 -2.52 -12.61
N ARG A 5 -0.51 -2.94 -13.87
CA ARG A 5 -1.62 -3.66 -14.54
C ARG A 5 -1.47 -5.17 -14.41
N ARG A 6 -2.57 -5.94 -14.44
CA ARG A 6 -2.54 -7.42 -14.43
C ARG A 6 -1.60 -8.03 -15.47
N ALA A 7 -1.60 -7.50 -16.69
CA ALA A 7 -0.73 -7.98 -17.77
C ALA A 7 0.78 -7.96 -17.39
N PHE A 8 1.22 -7.05 -16.51
CA PHE A 8 2.58 -7.05 -16.01
C PHE A 8 2.86 -8.26 -15.10
N PHE A 9 1.93 -8.60 -14.22
CA PHE A 9 2.04 -9.77 -13.33
C PHE A 9 1.97 -11.07 -14.13
N ASP A 10 1.11 -11.17 -15.13
CA ASP A 10 1.01 -12.35 -16.00
C ASP A 10 2.34 -12.58 -16.77
N ALA A 11 2.92 -11.50 -17.30
CA ALA A 11 4.23 -11.57 -17.95
C ALA A 11 5.34 -12.00 -16.98
N PHE A 12 5.32 -11.49 -15.74
CA PHE A 12 6.30 -11.86 -14.72
C PHE A 12 6.12 -13.28 -14.20
N GLN A 13 4.90 -13.80 -14.12
CA GLN A 13 4.65 -15.21 -13.80
C GLN A 13 5.35 -16.11 -14.83
N ASN A 14 5.18 -15.81 -16.12
CA ASN A 14 5.88 -16.56 -17.17
C ASN A 14 7.41 -16.47 -17.04
N VAL A 15 7.97 -15.31 -16.65
CA VAL A 15 9.41 -15.18 -16.37
C VAL A 15 9.86 -16.09 -15.21
N ILE A 16 9.05 -16.19 -14.15
CA ILE A 16 9.32 -17.07 -13.01
C ILE A 16 9.30 -18.54 -13.46
N ASP A 17 8.30 -18.93 -14.25
CA ASP A 17 8.13 -20.30 -14.73
C ASP A 17 9.31 -20.74 -15.59
N VAL A 18 9.77 -19.90 -16.53
CA VAL A 18 10.92 -20.23 -17.40
C VAL A 18 12.27 -20.07 -16.71
N GLY A 19 12.35 -19.25 -15.67
CA GLY A 19 13.57 -18.95 -14.93
C GLY A 19 13.88 -19.94 -13.81
N THR A 20 12.95 -20.84 -13.48
CA THR A 20 13.09 -21.83 -12.41
C THR A 20 13.08 -23.26 -12.94
N LYS A 21 13.42 -24.23 -12.08
CA LYS A 21 13.44 -25.64 -12.48
C LYS A 21 12.01 -26.13 -12.72
N PRO A 22 11.78 -27.13 -13.59
CA PRO A 22 10.45 -27.65 -13.88
C PRO A 22 9.68 -28.17 -12.65
N GLU A 23 10.39 -28.61 -11.61
CA GLU A 23 9.79 -29.11 -10.36
C GLU A 23 9.46 -27.99 -9.37
N THR A 24 9.81 -26.74 -9.68
CA THR A 24 9.57 -25.58 -8.84
C THR A 24 8.27 -24.90 -9.25
N GLU A 25 7.27 -24.92 -8.38
CA GLU A 25 6.01 -24.18 -8.57
C GLU A 25 6.01 -22.92 -7.70
N ILE A 26 6.09 -21.75 -8.33
CA ILE A 26 6.02 -20.44 -7.64
C ILE A 26 4.85 -19.65 -8.22
N GLU A 27 3.94 -19.21 -7.36
CA GLU A 27 2.78 -18.41 -7.76
C GLU A 27 2.95 -16.94 -7.34
N LEU A 28 2.83 -16.02 -8.31
CA LEU A 28 2.86 -14.58 -8.08
C LEU A 28 1.47 -14.05 -7.69
N LYS A 29 1.30 -13.73 -6.40
CA LYS A 29 0.05 -13.15 -5.89
C LYS A 29 0.12 -11.63 -5.80
N ALA A 30 -0.78 -10.95 -6.52
CA ALA A 30 -0.97 -9.50 -6.46
C ALA A 30 -2.36 -9.14 -5.92
N PRO A 31 -2.67 -9.43 -4.64
CA PRO A 31 -4.04 -9.37 -4.11
C PRO A 31 -4.66 -7.96 -4.14
N PHE A 32 -3.84 -6.91 -4.18
CA PHE A 32 -4.27 -5.52 -4.10
C PHE A 32 -4.18 -4.77 -5.45
N VAL A 33 -3.94 -5.46 -6.57
CA VAL A 33 -3.69 -4.80 -7.87
C VAL A 33 -4.86 -3.92 -8.33
N GLU A 34 -6.09 -4.36 -8.10
CA GLU A 34 -7.30 -3.58 -8.44
C GLU A 34 -7.79 -2.70 -7.28
N TRP A 35 -7.16 -2.78 -6.10
CA TRP A 35 -7.66 -2.10 -4.92
C TRP A 35 -7.14 -0.66 -4.87
N SER A 36 -8.01 0.24 -4.44
CA SER A 36 -7.67 1.58 -4.02
C SER A 36 -6.93 1.58 -2.68
N LYS A 37 -6.27 2.70 -2.36
CA LYS A 37 -5.61 2.87 -1.06
C LYS A 37 -6.63 2.88 0.09
N THR A 38 -7.83 3.39 -0.16
CA THR A 38 -8.95 3.34 0.81
C THR A 38 -9.35 1.89 1.09
N GLU A 39 -9.63 1.07 0.07
CA GLU A 39 -10.01 -0.34 0.27
C GLU A 39 -8.94 -1.13 1.02
N ILE A 40 -7.65 -0.87 0.73
CA ILE A 40 -6.53 -1.47 1.47
C ILE A 40 -6.52 -1.02 2.94
N ALA A 41 -6.79 0.27 3.21
CA ALA A 41 -6.84 0.81 4.57
C ALA A 41 -8.02 0.25 5.36
N GLU A 42 -9.23 0.23 4.78
CA GLU A 42 -10.43 -0.37 5.35
C GLU A 42 -10.19 -1.83 5.72
N ARG A 43 -9.67 -2.62 4.77
CA ARG A 43 -9.38 -4.03 5.02
C ARG A 43 -8.36 -4.24 6.13
N GLY A 44 -7.30 -3.44 6.17
CA GLY A 44 -6.31 -3.56 7.24
C GLY A 44 -6.87 -3.15 8.61
N LEU A 45 -7.77 -2.17 8.66
CA LEU A 45 -8.48 -1.80 9.89
C LEU A 45 -9.38 -2.93 10.38
N GLU A 46 -10.15 -3.57 9.49
CA GLU A 46 -10.96 -4.75 9.81
C GLU A 46 -10.13 -5.90 10.38
N LEU A 47 -8.93 -6.11 9.83
CA LEU A 47 -8.00 -7.16 10.26
C LEU A 47 -7.21 -6.80 11.52
N GLY A 48 -7.37 -5.58 12.06
CA GLY A 48 -6.63 -5.13 13.24
C GLY A 48 -5.13 -4.94 12.98
N VAL A 49 -4.74 -4.56 11.76
CA VAL A 49 -3.34 -4.30 11.42
C VAL A 49 -2.77 -3.22 12.34
N PRO A 50 -1.59 -3.42 12.95
CA PRO A 50 -0.98 -2.44 13.85
C PRO A 50 -0.35 -1.27 13.06
N TYR A 51 -1.19 -0.40 12.48
CA TYR A 51 -0.76 0.68 11.59
C TYR A 51 0.25 1.66 12.20
N LYS A 52 0.32 1.75 13.54
CA LYS A 52 1.34 2.50 14.28
C LYS A 52 2.77 2.00 14.03
N MET A 53 2.93 0.76 13.56
CA MET A 53 4.22 0.12 13.24
C MET A 53 4.54 0.17 11.75
N THR A 54 3.69 0.80 10.94
CA THR A 54 3.84 0.84 9.48
C THR A 54 4.28 2.22 9.02
N TRP A 55 5.05 2.25 7.94
CA TRP A 55 5.59 3.50 7.39
C TRP A 55 5.25 3.66 5.91
N SER A 56 5.06 4.91 5.48
CA SER A 56 4.83 5.22 4.06
C SER A 56 5.51 6.53 3.61
N CYS A 57 6.03 7.34 4.53
CA CYS A 57 6.65 8.61 4.19
C CYS A 57 7.95 8.40 3.41
N TYR A 58 8.16 9.18 2.35
CA TYR A 58 9.37 9.15 1.52
C TYR A 58 10.48 10.09 1.98
N ARG A 59 10.18 11.07 2.85
CA ARG A 59 11.11 12.17 3.15
C ARG A 59 11.76 12.09 4.53
N ASP A 60 10.97 11.76 5.54
CA ASP A 60 11.41 11.78 6.93
C ASP A 60 11.38 10.40 7.59
N GLU A 61 12.24 10.28 8.61
CA GLU A 61 12.40 9.23 9.63
C GLU A 61 11.16 9.02 10.52
N GLU A 62 10.98 9.96 11.45
CA GLU A 62 9.84 10.12 12.37
C GLU A 62 9.89 11.55 12.93
N PRO A 63 8.78 12.32 12.96
CA PRO A 63 7.45 12.02 12.44
C PRO A 63 7.38 12.06 10.90
N ALA A 64 6.31 11.51 10.32
CA ALA A 64 6.13 11.51 8.87
C ALA A 64 5.93 12.96 8.36
N CYS A 65 6.45 13.29 7.17
CA CYS A 65 6.41 14.69 6.71
C CYS A 65 4.99 15.26 6.53
N GLY A 66 4.02 14.41 6.17
CA GLY A 66 2.62 14.80 5.95
C GLY A 66 2.30 15.49 4.62
N THR A 67 3.32 15.93 3.90
CA THR A 67 3.18 16.77 2.69
C THR A 67 3.75 16.14 1.41
N CYS A 68 4.22 14.88 1.46
CA CYS A 68 4.61 14.13 0.25
C CYS A 68 3.45 13.27 -0.26
N ASP A 69 3.49 12.87 -1.53
CA ASP A 69 2.41 12.10 -2.16
C ASP A 69 2.02 10.85 -1.37
N ALA A 70 3.00 10.11 -0.83
CA ALA A 70 2.72 8.93 -0.04
C ALA A 70 2.04 9.23 1.30
N CYS A 71 2.40 10.35 1.95
CA CYS A 71 1.69 10.81 3.15
C CYS A 71 0.27 11.27 2.80
N ALA A 72 0.09 12.00 1.70
CA ALA A 72 -1.21 12.47 1.23
C ALA A 72 -2.15 11.28 0.95
N PHE A 73 -1.72 10.29 0.16
CA PHE A 73 -2.52 9.10 -0.13
C PHE A 73 -2.86 8.28 1.12
N ARG A 74 -1.91 8.18 2.06
CA ARG A 74 -2.14 7.46 3.32
C ARG A 74 -3.17 8.20 4.19
N LEU A 75 -2.97 9.49 4.44
CA LEU A 75 -3.90 10.30 5.24
C LEU A 75 -5.30 10.33 4.62
N GLU A 76 -5.40 10.48 3.30
CA GLU A 76 -6.67 10.43 2.56
C GLU A 76 -7.35 9.07 2.70
N ALA A 77 -6.61 7.96 2.57
CA ALA A 77 -7.16 6.62 2.73
C ALA A 77 -7.73 6.38 4.14
N PHE A 78 -7.02 6.82 5.18
CA PHE A 78 -7.53 6.73 6.56
C PHE A 78 -8.77 7.60 6.76
N ARG A 79 -8.76 8.84 6.26
CA ARG A 79 -9.92 9.75 6.31
C ARG A 79 -11.14 9.11 5.65
N ASN A 80 -10.97 8.57 4.45
CA ASN A 80 -12.04 7.94 3.68
C ASN A 80 -12.56 6.67 4.38
N ALA A 81 -11.67 5.92 5.04
CA ALA A 81 -12.03 4.76 5.87
C ALA A 81 -12.66 5.14 7.23
N GLY A 82 -12.95 6.42 7.50
CA GLY A 82 -13.55 6.90 8.74
C GLY A 82 -12.64 6.76 9.97
N SER A 83 -11.32 6.65 9.77
CA SER A 83 -10.34 6.41 10.83
C SER A 83 -9.25 7.48 10.84
N ARG A 84 -8.64 7.72 12.02
CA ARG A 84 -7.50 8.62 12.15
C ARG A 84 -6.22 7.79 12.08
N ASP A 85 -5.32 8.11 11.16
CA ASP A 85 -4.02 7.44 11.10
C ASP A 85 -3.28 7.56 12.44
N PRO A 86 -2.76 6.45 13.01
CA PRO A 86 -2.15 6.46 14.33
C PRO A 86 -0.71 7.00 14.38
N ILE A 87 0.00 7.18 13.24
CA ILE A 87 1.40 7.68 13.28
C ILE A 87 1.47 9.21 13.44
N GLY A 88 2.62 9.69 13.92
CA GLY A 88 2.90 11.12 14.04
C GLY A 88 3.22 11.75 12.68
N TYR A 89 2.80 13.01 12.49
CA TYR A 89 3.10 13.79 11.29
C TYR A 89 3.65 15.17 11.66
N ALA A 90 4.69 15.64 10.97
CA ALA A 90 5.26 16.97 11.14
C ALA A 90 4.27 18.06 10.75
N GLU A 91 3.60 17.86 9.61
CA GLU A 91 2.48 18.68 9.16
C GLU A 91 1.28 17.77 8.90
N ARG A 92 0.09 18.15 9.36
CA ARG A 92 -1.12 17.34 9.13
C ARG A 92 -2.10 18.17 8.33
N PRO A 93 -2.07 18.06 6.99
CA PRO A 93 -2.95 18.87 6.15
C PRO A 93 -4.42 18.58 6.49
N GLU A 94 -5.20 19.65 6.56
CA GLU A 94 -6.65 19.55 6.64
C GLU A 94 -7.18 19.33 5.22
N PHE A 95 -7.67 18.12 4.96
CA PHE A 95 -8.32 17.82 3.71
C PHE A 95 -9.79 18.26 3.83
N SER A 96 -10.14 19.34 3.15
CA SER A 96 -11.53 19.78 2.96
C SER A 96 -12.36 18.75 2.19
#